data_AF-A0A497P6F6-F1
#
_entry.id   AF-A0A497P6F6-F1
#
_cell.length_a   1.000
_cell.length_b   1.000
_cell.length_c   1.000
_cell.angle_alpha   90.00
_cell.angle_beta   90.00
_cell.angle_gamma   90.00
#
_symmetry.space_group_name_H-M   'P 1'
#
loop_
_entity.id
_entity.type
_entity.pdbx_description
1 polymer ?
#
loop_
_entity_poly.entity_id
_entity_poly.type
_entity_poly.pdbx_seq_one_letter_code
_entity_poly.pdbx_strand_id
1 'polypeptide(L)'
;MFDSASLILTCCVDILTSTIGLVLDVCRGVSSHYQTVRKGWKLWKKGDLTIRSIREYFWVCTRMYVMHLFDIGLKTYPQHYEMDYYHGHKRYRIIFPKKRGPRSITQVLTSDNVDITKQVHETLGPSNNFHNIPTTPKMLGYPSTEVEYIKMKYKDGSSRVYRDSETISLTCENALLCDNQSEGRGRSDEMGQDEK
;
A
#
# COMPACT_ATOMS: atom_id res chain seq x y z
N MET A 1 29.19 50.62 -16.18
CA MET A 1 27.99 51.44 -15.99
C MET A 1 26.85 50.64 -16.60
N PHE A 2 26.03 49.95 -15.79
CA PHE A 2 24.88 49.22 -16.31
C PHE A 2 23.81 50.25 -16.68
N ASP A 3 23.29 50.14 -17.89
CA ASP A 3 22.31 51.07 -18.44
C ASP A 3 20.97 50.89 -17.70
N SER A 4 20.53 51.91 -16.98
CA SER A 4 19.28 51.89 -16.21
C SER A 4 18.07 51.55 -17.08
N ALA A 5 18.14 51.84 -18.39
CA ALA A 5 17.10 51.47 -19.34
C ALA A 5 16.97 49.95 -19.53
N SER A 6 18.09 49.21 -19.52
CA SER A 6 18.07 47.76 -19.68
C SER A 6 17.42 47.04 -18.50
N LEU A 7 17.60 47.56 -17.28
CA LEU A 7 17.04 46.96 -16.06
C LEU A 7 15.51 47.17 -15.97
N ILE A 8 15.02 48.31 -16.44
CA ILE A 8 13.58 48.59 -16.51
C ILE A 8 12.92 47.68 -17.54
N LEU A 9 13.55 47.48 -18.70
CA LEU A 9 13.01 46.63 -19.76
C LEU A 9 12.89 45.16 -19.33
N THR A 10 13.92 44.60 -18.67
CA THR A 10 13.87 43.22 -18.17
C THR A 10 12.78 43.05 -17.12
N CYS A 11 12.62 44.00 -16.20
CA CYS A 11 11.58 43.94 -15.18
C CYS A 11 10.16 43.96 -15.80
N CYS A 12 9.93 44.78 -16.82
CA CYS A 12 8.65 44.82 -17.52
C CYS A 12 8.33 43.49 -18.23
N VAL A 13 9.33 42.84 -18.84
CA VAL A 13 9.17 41.53 -19.50
C VAL A 13 8.85 40.44 -18.48
N ASP A 14 9.50 40.44 -17.32
CA ASP A 14 9.25 39.48 -16.25
C ASP A 14 7.83 39.61 -15.67
N ILE A 15 7.35 40.83 -15.47
CA ILE A 15 5.97 41.08 -15.02
C ILE A 15 4.96 40.62 -16.07
N LEU A 16 5.21 40.91 -17.35
CA LEU A 16 4.33 40.49 -18.43
C LEU A 16 4.27 38.96 -18.57
N THR A 17 5.41 38.29 -18.51
CA THR A 17 5.47 36.82 -18.62
C THR A 17 4.81 36.14 -17.41
N SER A 18 5.01 36.65 -16.19
CA SER A 18 4.34 36.14 -14.99
C SER A 18 2.82 36.31 -15.03
N THR A 19 2.32 37.46 -15.52
CA THR A 19 0.87 37.71 -15.62
C THR A 19 0.23 36.83 -16.69
N ILE A 20 0.88 36.65 -17.85
CA ILE A 20 0.42 35.71 -18.89
C ILE A 20 0.37 34.28 -18.34
N GLY A 21 1.36 33.86 -17.55
CA GLY A 21 1.39 32.54 -16.91
C GLY A 21 0.16 32.29 -16.02
N LEU A 22 -0.15 33.23 -15.11
CA LEU A 22 -1.32 33.14 -14.23
C LEU A 22 -2.64 33.06 -15.02
N VAL A 23 -2.80 33.87 -16.07
CA VAL A 23 -4.00 33.85 -16.91
C VAL A 23 -4.14 32.50 -17.62
N LEU A 24 -3.06 31.93 -18.14
CA LEU A 24 -3.08 30.61 -18.78
C LEU A 24 -3.45 29.49 -17.80
N ASP A 25 -2.94 29.53 -16.58
CA ASP A 25 -3.26 28.53 -15.55
C ASP A 25 -4.72 28.61 -15.09
N VAL A 26 -5.26 29.82 -14.92
CA VAL A 26 -6.69 30.01 -14.66
C VAL A 26 -7.54 29.49 -15.82
N CYS A 27 -7.18 29.82 -17.07
CA CYS A 27 -7.87 29.32 -18.25
C CYS A 27 -7.84 27.78 -18.36
N ARG A 28 -6.70 27.16 -18.04
CA ARG A 28 -6.56 25.69 -18.00
C ARG A 28 -7.41 25.08 -16.89
N GLY A 29 -7.43 25.68 -15.71
CA GLY A 29 -8.27 25.25 -14.59
C GLY A 29 -9.76 25.29 -14.95
N VAL A 30 -10.22 26.40 -15.52
CA VAL A 30 -11.61 26.58 -15.99
C VAL A 30 -11.96 25.58 -17.09
N SER A 31 -11.08 25.38 -18.08
CA SER A 31 -11.30 24.42 -19.16
C SER A 31 -11.38 22.97 -18.65
N SER A 32 -10.48 22.58 -17.72
CA SER A 32 -10.50 21.26 -17.08
C SER A 32 -11.78 21.03 -16.27
N HIS A 33 -12.21 22.04 -15.50
CA HIS A 33 -13.45 21.97 -14.74
C HIS A 33 -14.66 21.85 -15.68
N TYR A 34 -14.72 22.65 -16.74
CA TYR A 34 -15.76 22.58 -17.76
C TYR A 34 -15.84 21.19 -18.42
N GLN A 35 -14.70 20.58 -18.76
CA GLN A 35 -14.68 19.23 -19.31
C GLN A 35 -15.20 18.18 -18.32
N THR A 36 -14.88 18.32 -17.04
CA THR A 36 -15.37 17.44 -15.96
C THR A 36 -16.88 17.56 -15.81
N VAL A 37 -17.41 18.77 -15.74
CA VAL A 37 -18.86 19.04 -15.68
C VAL A 37 -19.56 18.50 -16.94
N ARG A 38 -18.99 18.71 -18.13
CA ARG A 38 -19.55 18.20 -19.40
C ARG A 38 -19.59 16.67 -19.44
N LYS A 39 -18.55 15.99 -18.95
CA LYS A 39 -18.54 14.52 -18.83
C LYS A 39 -19.60 14.04 -17.82
N GLY A 40 -19.70 14.68 -16.66
CA GLY A 40 -20.74 14.40 -15.66
C GLY A 40 -22.16 14.58 -16.22
N TRP A 41 -22.41 15.65 -16.96
CA TRP A 41 -23.70 15.90 -17.61
C TRP A 41 -24.07 14.84 -18.66
N LYS A 42 -23.08 14.38 -19.44
CA LYS A 42 -23.31 13.28 -20.40
C LYS A 42 -23.66 11.97 -19.68
N LEU A 43 -23.02 11.67 -18.56
CA LEU A 43 -23.34 10.49 -17.74
C LEU A 43 -24.73 10.61 -17.08
N TRP A 44 -25.10 11.81 -16.62
CA TRP A 44 -26.45 12.09 -16.12
C TRP A 44 -27.51 11.81 -17.18
N LYS A 45 -27.35 12.38 -18.38
CA LYS A 45 -28.32 12.18 -19.48
C LYS A 45 -28.50 10.72 -19.89
N LYS A 46 -27.49 9.88 -19.68
CA LYS A 46 -27.55 8.44 -19.97
C LYS A 46 -28.31 7.64 -18.90
N GLY A 47 -28.65 8.24 -17.76
CA GLY A 47 -29.29 7.54 -16.64
C GLY A 47 -28.31 6.71 -15.80
N ASP A 48 -27.02 6.71 -16.14
CA ASP A 48 -25.98 6.01 -15.39
C ASP A 48 -25.71 6.65 -14.01
N LEU A 49 -26.09 7.93 -13.84
CA LEU A 49 -25.98 8.65 -12.58
C LEU A 49 -27.32 8.60 -11.82
N THR A 50 -27.42 7.72 -10.83
CA THR A 50 -28.57 7.70 -9.93
C THR A 50 -28.41 8.74 -8.80
N ILE A 51 -29.52 9.26 -8.27
CA ILE A 51 -29.52 10.14 -7.08
C ILE A 51 -28.79 9.46 -5.90
N ARG A 52 -28.92 8.13 -5.80
CA ARG A 52 -28.19 7.32 -4.82
C ARG A 52 -26.67 7.45 -4.99
N SER A 53 -26.15 7.35 -6.21
CA SER A 53 -24.72 7.52 -6.50
C SER A 53 -24.21 8.91 -6.14
N ILE A 54 -25.02 9.96 -6.37
CA ILE A 54 -24.66 11.34 -5.97
C ILE A 54 -24.55 11.46 -4.46
N ARG A 55 -25.51 10.89 -3.73
CA ARG A 55 -25.49 10.88 -2.25
C ARG A 55 -24.28 10.12 -1.72
N GLU A 56 -23.97 8.95 -2.28
CA GLU A 56 -22.79 8.16 -1.92
C GLU A 56 -21.49 8.92 -2.23
N TYR A 57 -21.41 9.60 -3.37
CA TYR A 57 -20.28 10.46 -3.72
C TYR A 57 -20.10 11.61 -2.72
N PHE A 58 -21.17 12.33 -2.39
CA PHE A 58 -21.11 13.41 -1.40
C PHE A 58 -20.65 12.92 -0.03
N TRP A 59 -21.10 11.74 0.39
CA TRP A 59 -20.64 11.09 1.62
C TRP A 59 -19.14 10.79 1.59
N VAL A 60 -18.63 10.23 0.48
CA VAL A 60 -17.20 9.97 0.29
C VAL A 60 -16.39 11.26 0.30
N CYS A 61 -16.83 12.30 -0.40
CA CYS A 61 -16.16 13.60 -0.41
C CYS A 61 -16.12 14.23 0.99
N THR A 62 -17.25 14.21 1.71
CA THR A 62 -17.33 14.72 3.09
C THR A 62 -16.38 13.95 4.00
N ARG A 63 -16.35 12.61 3.90
CA ARG A 63 -15.41 11.77 4.65
C ARG A 63 -13.96 12.12 4.35
N MET A 64 -13.59 12.26 3.07
CA MET A 64 -12.22 12.63 2.69
C MET A 64 -11.85 14.02 3.20
N TYR A 65 -12.78 14.98 3.16
CA TYR A 65 -12.57 16.32 3.69
C TYR A 65 -12.33 16.30 5.21
N VAL A 66 -13.17 15.56 5.95
CA VAL A 66 -13.01 15.37 7.40
C VAL A 66 -11.67 14.70 7.72
N MET A 67 -11.30 13.65 6.98
CA MET A 67 -10.00 12.98 7.15
C MET A 67 -8.82 13.95 6.95
N HIS A 68 -8.89 14.81 5.93
CA HIS A 68 -7.89 15.86 5.71
C HIS A 68 -7.87 16.90 6.82
N LEU A 69 -9.04 17.33 7.30
CA LEU A 69 -9.16 18.35 8.35
C LEU A 69 -8.53 17.89 9.67
N PHE A 70 -8.67 16.60 10.00
CA PHE A 70 -8.14 16.04 11.24
C PHE A 70 -6.72 15.45 11.11
N ASP A 71 -6.11 15.49 9.92
CA ASP A 71 -4.86 14.78 9.60
C ASP A 71 -4.92 13.27 9.97
N ILE A 72 -6.14 12.71 9.92
CA ILE A 72 -6.43 11.29 10.14
C ILE A 72 -6.49 10.65 8.77
N GLY A 73 -5.38 10.03 8.34
CA GLY A 73 -5.31 9.47 7.01
C GLY A 73 -4.08 8.61 6.74
N LEU A 74 -4.08 7.99 5.57
CA LEU A 74 -2.95 7.24 5.05
C LEU A 74 -1.94 8.22 4.42
N LYS A 75 -0.87 8.53 5.14
CA LYS A 75 0.26 9.30 4.62
C LYS A 75 1.12 8.40 3.75
N THR A 76 1.56 8.91 2.61
CA THR A 76 2.34 8.15 1.64
C THR A 76 3.77 8.66 1.60
N TYR A 77 4.73 7.80 1.91
CA TYR A 77 6.18 8.06 1.84
C TYR A 77 6.82 7.21 0.73
N PRO A 78 8.05 7.51 0.26
CA PRO A 78 8.69 6.73 -0.80
C PRO A 78 8.85 5.23 -0.50
N GLN A 79 9.10 4.86 0.76
CA GLN A 79 9.38 3.48 1.17
C GLN A 79 8.22 2.80 1.91
N HIS A 80 7.26 3.57 2.43
CA HIS A 80 6.17 3.06 3.25
C HIS A 80 4.92 3.95 3.20
N TYR A 81 3.82 3.45 3.76
CA TYR A 81 2.63 4.20 4.09
C TYR A 81 2.53 4.31 5.61
N GLU A 82 2.03 5.42 6.13
CA GLU A 82 1.71 5.57 7.54
C GLU A 82 0.22 5.79 7.71
N MET A 83 -0.41 5.09 8.64
CA MET A 83 -1.80 5.32 9.02
C MET A 83 -1.85 5.67 10.49
N ASP A 84 -2.21 6.91 10.78
CA ASP A 84 -2.52 7.35 12.13
C ASP A 84 -3.99 7.07 12.42
N TYR A 85 -4.30 6.40 13.54
CA TYR A 85 -5.66 6.22 14.02
C TYR A 85 -5.74 6.32 15.54
N TYR A 86 -6.93 6.62 16.06
CA TYR A 86 -7.18 6.73 17.49
C TYR A 86 -8.01 5.53 17.97
N HIS A 87 -7.63 4.97 19.12
CA HIS A 87 -8.43 3.98 19.84
C HIS A 87 -8.54 4.44 21.30
N GLY A 88 -9.71 4.95 21.66
CA GLY A 88 -9.92 5.72 22.88
C GLY A 88 -9.09 7.00 22.88
N HIS A 89 -8.34 7.25 23.96
CA HIS A 89 -7.43 8.40 24.09
C HIS A 89 -6.03 8.14 23.55
N LYS A 90 -5.76 6.95 23.02
CA LYS A 90 -4.43 6.56 22.53
C LYS A 90 -4.37 6.74 21.02
N ARG A 91 -3.31 7.42 20.55
CA ARG A 91 -2.96 7.53 19.13
C ARG A 91 -2.04 6.39 18.75
N TYR A 92 -2.38 5.68 17.69
CA TYR A 92 -1.58 4.62 17.11
C TYR A 92 -1.13 5.04 15.72
N ARG A 93 0.10 4.68 15.36
CA ARG A 93 0.65 4.85 14.01
C ARG A 93 1.04 3.50 13.46
N ILE A 94 0.44 3.12 12.33
CA ILE A 94 0.77 1.88 11.63
C ILE A 94 1.64 2.25 10.42
N ILE A 95 2.80 1.59 10.31
CA ILE A 95 3.74 1.79 9.21
C ILE A 95 3.69 0.56 8.30
N PHE A 96 3.29 0.75 7.05
CA PHE A 96 3.23 -0.30 6.03
C PHE A 96 4.35 -0.12 5.01
N PRO A 97 5.37 -0.98 4.95
CA PRO A 97 6.38 -0.88 3.89
C PRO A 97 5.74 -1.07 2.50
N LYS A 98 6.11 -0.22 1.53
CA LYS A 98 5.65 -0.28 0.14
C LYS A 98 6.17 -1.51 -0.57
N LYS A 99 7.45 -1.83 -0.36
CA LYS A 99 8.05 -3.09 -0.78
C LYS A 99 7.84 -4.10 0.34
N ARG A 100 6.89 -5.01 0.16
CA ARG A 100 6.64 -6.09 1.10
C ARG A 100 7.64 -7.20 0.83
N GLY A 101 8.34 -7.66 1.87
CA GLY A 101 9.20 -8.83 1.79
C GLY A 101 8.41 -10.10 1.41
N PRO A 102 9.10 -11.16 0.97
CA PRO A 102 8.47 -12.44 0.69
C PRO A 102 7.75 -12.98 1.94
N ARG A 103 6.49 -13.42 1.78
CA ARG A 103 5.77 -14.14 2.85
C ARG A 103 6.46 -15.48 3.11
N SER A 104 6.60 -15.90 4.38
CA SER A 104 7.21 -17.18 4.76
C SER A 104 6.23 -18.36 4.67
N ILE A 105 4.92 -18.09 4.84
CA ILE A 105 3.85 -19.08 4.74
C ILE A 105 3.53 -19.35 3.27
N THR A 106 3.52 -20.62 2.88
CA THR A 106 3.14 -21.06 1.53
C THR A 106 1.71 -21.60 1.52
N GLN A 107 1.33 -22.35 2.56
CA GLN A 107 0.02 -22.98 2.64
C GLN A 107 -0.43 -23.14 4.10
N VAL A 108 -1.73 -23.03 4.36
CA VAL A 108 -2.36 -23.29 5.66
C VAL A 108 -3.52 -24.25 5.47
N LEU A 109 -3.49 -25.35 6.20
CA LEU A 109 -4.50 -26.41 6.17
C LEU A 109 -5.18 -26.56 7.54
N THR A 110 -6.47 -26.87 7.55
CA THR A 110 -7.20 -27.32 8.75
C THR A 110 -6.88 -28.78 9.08
N SER A 111 -7.40 -29.28 10.21
CA SER A 111 -7.37 -30.70 10.59
C SER A 111 -7.95 -31.62 9.50
N ASP A 112 -8.93 -31.13 8.74
CA ASP A 112 -9.59 -31.86 7.64
C ASP A 112 -8.88 -31.69 6.29
N ASN A 113 -7.66 -31.14 6.28
CA ASN A 113 -6.88 -30.81 5.08
C ASN A 113 -7.55 -29.80 4.13
N VAL A 114 -8.42 -28.94 4.65
CA VAL A 114 -9.02 -27.84 3.87
C VAL A 114 -8.04 -26.68 3.79
N ASP A 115 -7.76 -26.19 2.57
CA ASP A 115 -6.87 -25.05 2.35
C ASP A 115 -7.55 -23.72 2.69
N ILE A 116 -7.07 -23.10 3.77
CA ILE A 116 -7.55 -21.82 4.30
C ILE A 116 -6.51 -20.70 4.14
N THR A 117 -5.49 -20.91 3.29
CA THR A 117 -4.35 -19.99 3.11
C THR A 117 -4.81 -18.57 2.83
N LYS A 118 -5.82 -18.40 1.97
CA LYS A 118 -6.35 -17.09 1.60
C LYS A 118 -6.94 -16.32 2.79
N GLN A 119 -7.77 -16.99 3.61
CA GLN A 119 -8.41 -16.38 4.78
C GLN A 119 -7.37 -15.96 5.80
N VAL A 120 -6.44 -16.86 6.12
CA VAL A 120 -5.35 -16.59 7.05
C VAL A 120 -4.44 -15.46 6.54
N HIS A 121 -4.22 -15.35 5.23
CA HIS A 121 -3.45 -14.29 4.60
C HIS A 121 -4.11 -12.91 4.58
N GLU A 122 -5.44 -12.84 4.73
CA GLU A 122 -6.19 -11.60 4.89
C GLU A 122 -6.08 -11.09 6.34
N THR A 123 -6.02 -12.01 7.30
CA THR A 123 -5.89 -11.69 8.74
C THR A 123 -4.44 -11.45 9.17
N LEU A 124 -3.52 -12.29 8.69
CA LEU A 124 -2.08 -12.15 8.95
C LEU A 124 -1.49 -11.13 7.98
N GLY A 125 -0.91 -10.08 8.55
CA GLY A 125 -0.05 -9.19 7.79
C GLY A 125 1.14 -9.96 7.19
N PRO A 126 1.83 -9.39 6.19
CA PRO A 126 2.91 -10.06 5.46
C PRO A 126 4.11 -10.51 6.31
N SER A 127 4.23 -10.01 7.54
CA SER A 127 5.38 -10.31 8.42
C SER A 127 5.01 -10.55 9.90
N ASN A 128 3.72 -10.43 10.28
CA ASN A 128 3.13 -10.65 11.63
C ASN A 128 1.71 -10.06 11.63
N ASN A 129 0.97 -10.17 12.74
CA ASN A 129 -0.17 -9.26 12.95
C ASN A 129 0.32 -7.81 13.13
N PHE A 130 -0.54 -6.84 12.80
CA PHE A 130 -0.20 -5.42 12.74
C PHE A 130 0.27 -4.79 14.06
N HIS A 131 0.20 -5.53 15.16
CA HIS A 131 0.53 -5.07 16.50
C HIS A 131 1.74 -5.77 17.11
N ASN A 132 2.45 -6.65 16.37
CA ASN A 132 3.44 -7.57 16.94
C ASN A 132 2.90 -8.37 18.14
N ILE A 133 1.58 -8.55 18.20
CA ILE A 133 0.94 -9.38 19.20
C ILE A 133 1.21 -10.84 18.77
N PRO A 134 1.59 -11.73 19.69
CA PRO A 134 1.56 -13.17 19.45
C PRO A 134 0.20 -13.58 18.84
N THR A 135 0.18 -14.05 17.59
CA THR A 135 -1.09 -14.48 16.96
C THR A 135 -1.31 -15.95 17.24
N THR A 136 -2.48 -16.30 17.77
CA THR A 136 -2.87 -17.70 17.95
C THR A 136 -3.94 -18.10 16.91
N PRO A 137 -4.13 -19.40 16.62
CA PRO A 137 -5.18 -19.85 15.71
C PRO A 137 -6.58 -19.32 16.08
N LYS A 138 -6.89 -19.25 17.38
CA LYS A 138 -8.14 -18.68 17.90
C LYS A 138 -8.34 -17.21 17.48
N MET A 139 -7.28 -16.41 17.41
CA MET A 139 -7.36 -15.01 16.98
C MET A 139 -7.64 -14.86 15.48
N LEU A 140 -7.46 -15.92 14.69
CA LEU A 140 -7.78 -15.93 13.25
C LEU A 140 -9.27 -16.18 12.98
N GLY A 141 -10.08 -16.33 14.02
CA GLY A 141 -11.53 -16.49 13.91
C GLY A 141 -12.02 -17.93 13.76
N TYR A 142 -11.14 -18.92 13.94
CA TYR A 142 -11.54 -20.33 14.00
C TYR A 142 -11.97 -20.67 15.42
N PRO A 143 -13.25 -21.02 15.65
CA PRO A 143 -13.70 -21.43 16.96
C PRO A 143 -13.09 -22.81 17.29
N SER A 144 -12.69 -22.98 18.55
CA SER A 144 -12.08 -24.21 19.09
C SER A 144 -12.89 -25.49 18.88
N THR A 145 -14.18 -25.33 18.55
CA THR A 145 -15.12 -26.42 18.30
C THR A 145 -15.07 -26.96 16.88
N GLU A 146 -14.55 -26.18 15.92
CA GLU A 146 -14.54 -26.56 14.49
C GLU A 146 -13.16 -26.99 14.00
N VAL A 147 -12.09 -26.44 14.59
CA VAL A 147 -10.71 -26.72 14.18
C VAL A 147 -9.87 -26.99 15.43
N GLU A 148 -9.39 -28.22 15.59
CA GLU A 148 -8.55 -28.61 16.74
C GLU A 148 -7.13 -28.03 16.63
N TYR A 149 -6.62 -27.96 15.41
CA TYR A 149 -5.30 -27.41 15.09
C TYR A 149 -5.24 -26.94 13.64
N ILE A 150 -4.28 -26.04 13.37
CA ILE A 150 -3.91 -25.64 12.01
C ILE A 150 -2.54 -26.18 11.65
N LYS A 151 -2.36 -26.65 10.42
CA LYS A 151 -1.07 -27.07 9.88
C LYS A 151 -0.56 -26.01 8.91
N MET A 152 0.57 -25.39 9.24
CA MET A 152 1.22 -24.42 8.37
C MET A 152 2.38 -25.06 7.62
N LYS A 153 2.47 -24.79 6.31
CA LYS A 153 3.60 -25.15 5.47
C LYS A 153 4.39 -23.90 5.08
N TYR A 154 5.68 -23.93 5.38
CA TYR A 154 6.61 -22.83 5.15
C TYR A 154 7.33 -22.98 3.81
N LYS A 155 7.98 -21.90 3.35
CA LYS A 155 8.75 -21.87 2.09
C LYS A 155 9.96 -22.78 2.06
N ASP A 156 10.56 -23.06 3.21
CA ASP A 156 11.65 -24.03 3.37
C ASP A 156 11.16 -25.48 3.24
N GLY A 157 9.85 -25.70 3.04
CA GLY A 157 9.22 -27.00 2.95
C GLY A 157 8.84 -27.59 4.30
N SER A 158 9.24 -26.96 5.42
CA SER A 158 8.89 -27.42 6.75
C SER A 158 7.39 -27.25 7.01
N SER A 159 6.84 -28.07 7.91
CA SER A 159 5.46 -27.94 8.35
C SER A 159 5.38 -27.99 9.86
N ARG A 160 4.59 -27.09 10.46
CA ARG A 160 4.33 -27.05 11.89
C ARG A 160 2.84 -27.05 12.16
N VAL A 161 2.45 -27.81 13.17
CA VAL A 161 1.08 -27.86 13.68
C VAL A 161 0.98 -26.91 14.86
N TYR A 162 -0.08 -26.10 14.88
CA TYR A 162 -0.38 -25.14 15.95
C TYR A 162 -1.75 -25.42 16.54
N ARG A 163 -1.79 -25.54 17.87
CA ARG A 163 -3.04 -25.62 18.64
C ARG A 163 -3.57 -24.21 18.97
N ASP A 164 -4.83 -24.13 19.36
CA ASP A 164 -5.55 -22.86 19.59
C ASP A 164 -4.88 -21.80 20.46
N SER A 165 -4.15 -22.23 21.49
CA SER A 165 -3.45 -21.36 22.44
C SER A 165 -1.99 -21.12 22.07
N GLU A 166 -1.46 -21.83 21.08
CA GLU A 166 -0.07 -21.71 20.67
C GLU A 166 0.14 -20.46 19.83
N THR A 167 1.24 -19.76 20.09
CA THR A 167 1.64 -18.61 19.29
C THR A 167 2.24 -19.10 17.98
N ILE A 168 1.69 -18.61 16.87
CA ILE A 168 2.23 -18.84 15.53
C ILE A 168 3.54 -18.07 15.41
N SER A 169 4.65 -18.78 15.33
CA SER A 169 5.95 -18.18 15.02
C SER A 169 6.16 -18.14 13.51
N LEU A 170 6.46 -16.95 12.99
CA LEU A 170 6.81 -16.75 11.58
C LEU A 170 8.32 -16.78 11.34
N THR A 171 9.13 -16.79 12.41
CA THR A 171 10.58 -16.96 12.30
C THR A 171 10.89 -18.44 12.16
N CYS A 172 11.53 -18.78 11.04
CA CYS A 172 12.27 -20.03 10.99
C CYS A 172 13.44 -19.87 11.97
N GLU A 173 13.44 -20.58 13.10
CA GLU A 173 14.60 -20.61 13.99
C GLU A 173 15.88 -21.10 13.28
N ASN A 174 15.75 -21.67 12.06
CA ASN A 174 16.85 -22.10 11.20
C ASN A 174 17.26 -21.11 10.10
N ALA A 175 16.74 -19.87 10.07
CA ALA A 175 17.02 -18.91 8.98
C ALA A 175 18.50 -18.50 8.84
N LEU A 176 19.34 -18.73 9.85
CA LEU A 176 20.79 -18.51 9.77
C LEU A 176 21.51 -19.46 8.78
N LEU A 177 20.84 -20.51 8.29
CA LEU A 177 21.40 -21.41 7.29
C LEU A 177 21.02 -21.06 5.84
N CYS A 178 20.03 -20.19 5.61
CA CYS A 178 19.51 -19.93 4.25
C CYS A 178 20.18 -18.75 3.53
N ASP A 179 20.77 -17.77 4.23
CA ASP A 179 21.42 -16.64 3.56
C ASP A 179 22.80 -17.01 2.95
N ASN A 180 23.44 -18.08 3.41
CA ASN A 180 24.75 -18.51 2.91
C ASN A 180 24.72 -19.29 1.57
N GLN A 181 23.55 -19.52 0.96
CA GLN A 181 23.46 -20.26 -0.31
C GLN A 181 23.24 -19.39 -1.55
N SER A 182 23.08 -18.07 -1.41
CA SER A 182 22.79 -17.19 -2.55
C SER A 182 24.02 -16.48 -3.16
N GLU A 183 25.19 -16.53 -2.53
CA GLU A 183 26.43 -15.94 -3.08
C GLU A 183 27.27 -16.90 -3.96
N GLY A 184 26.83 -18.15 -4.15
CA GLY A 184 27.60 -19.19 -4.84
C GLY A 184 27.27 -19.42 -6.32
N ARG A 185 26.56 -18.52 -7.01
CA ARG A 185 26.38 -18.64 -8.49
C ARG A 185 27.54 -17.94 -9.20
N GLY A 186 28.63 -18.69 -9.28
CA GLY A 186 29.82 -18.37 -10.04
C GLY A 186 29.46 -17.94 -11.47
N ARG A 187 30.00 -16.78 -11.81
CA ARG A 187 30.15 -16.26 -13.16
C ARG A 187 31.18 -17.17 -13.85
N SER A 188 30.72 -18.16 -14.61
CA SER A 188 31.58 -18.90 -15.53
C SER A 188 31.89 -17.96 -16.70
N ASP A 189 33.03 -17.30 -16.62
CA ASP A 189 33.64 -16.64 -17.78
C ASP A 189 34.05 -17.74 -18.77
N GLU A 190 33.24 -17.96 -19.81
CA GLU A 190 33.67 -18.70 -20.99
C GLU A 190 34.61 -17.81 -21.81
N MET A 191 35.89 -18.08 -21.61
CA MET A 191 37.03 -17.58 -22.38
C MET A 191 37.02 -18.31 -23.73
N GLY A 192 36.49 -17.67 -24.77
CA GLY A 192 36.63 -18.14 -26.14
C GLY A 192 38.09 -18.05 -26.57
N GLN A 193 38.74 -19.20 -26.73
CA GLN A 193 40.05 -19.35 -27.34
C GLN A 193 39.95 -19.18 -28.85
N ASP A 194 40.91 -18.44 -29.39
CA ASP A 194 41.36 -18.48 -30.78
C ASP A 194 41.57 -19.92 -31.27
N GLU A 195 41.28 -20.20 -32.54
CA GLU A 195 42.27 -20.71 -33.50
C GLU A 195 41.68 -20.90 -34.91
N LYS A 196 42.42 -20.32 -35.88
CA LYS A 196 42.56 -20.63 -37.32
C LYS A 196 41.47 -20.21 -38.32
#